data_AF-A0A1Y2ECX1-F1
#
_entry.id   AF-A0A1Y2ECX1-F1
#
_cell.length_a   1.000
_cell.length_b   1.000
_cell.length_c   1.000
_cell.angle_alpha   90.00
_cell.angle_beta   90.00
_cell.angle_gamma   90.00
#
_symmetry.space_group_name_H-M   'P 1'
#
loop_
_entity.id
_entity.type
_entity.pdbx_description
1 polymer ?
#
loop_
_entity_poly.entity_id
_entity_poly.type
_entity_poly.pdbx_seq_one_letter_code
_entity_poly.pdbx_strand_id
1 'polypeptide(L)'
;MVTTLASLLSLDAPTVKEQILPYMTTLRSASEVESYLDTLLPPGPPSQAFIRNYLSLRFPPPPPPPGSPAATPPAVSRSTTPQLPPPVPEPTRKPSPAPSTSTSRARKGEDPAQAVVDLSEAASVEMLQVDRALRSLTSKSKSSAVKGCFCQARLHPLSSYIPLCPSCALVLCTLNAPISPCPSCLHAPLLPSSSITSHIASLQSQRSAIIERETRRVEREREEEERERRAIRFPGLGDPSARLPGQGAGGRRGYADLVGGGAGGIEERIERGYRE
;
A
#
# COMPACT_ATOMS: atom_id res chain seq x y z
N MET A 1 9.00 39.87 12.17
CA MET A 1 9.23 38.66 11.34
C MET A 1 9.58 39.01 9.90
N VAL A 2 8.81 39.82 9.20
CA VAL A 2 9.14 40.21 7.80
C VAL A 2 10.43 41.02 7.72
N THR A 3 10.59 42.02 8.60
CA THR A 3 11.78 42.89 8.66
C THR A 3 13.06 42.13 9.02
N THR A 4 12.97 41.15 9.92
CA THR A 4 14.12 40.31 10.30
C THR A 4 14.55 39.37 9.17
N LEU A 5 13.59 38.80 8.44
CA LEU A 5 13.88 37.93 7.29
C LEU A 5 14.46 38.74 6.12
N ALA A 6 13.89 39.92 5.84
CA ALA A 6 14.42 40.88 4.87
C ALA A 6 15.88 41.26 5.16
N SER A 7 16.20 41.56 6.43
CA SER A 7 17.57 41.86 6.84
C SER A 7 18.54 40.68 6.68
N LEU A 8 18.09 39.44 6.86
CA LEU A 8 18.95 38.25 6.75
C LEU A 8 19.23 37.86 5.30
N LEU A 9 18.27 38.10 4.40
CA LEU A 9 18.42 37.83 2.97
C LEU A 9 18.97 39.02 2.17
N SER A 10 19.15 40.18 2.82
CA SER A 10 19.46 41.46 2.16
C SER A 10 18.45 41.80 1.04
N LEU A 11 17.19 41.42 1.25
CA LEU A 11 16.07 41.69 0.34
C LEU A 11 15.17 42.78 0.91
N ASP A 12 14.40 43.42 0.03
CA ASP A 12 13.40 44.39 0.43
C ASP A 12 12.18 43.71 1.09
N ALA A 13 11.56 44.41 2.04
CA ALA A 13 10.41 43.89 2.80
C ALA A 13 9.20 43.50 1.92
N PRO A 14 8.83 44.21 0.83
CA PRO A 14 7.71 43.78 0.00
C PRO A 14 8.01 42.49 -0.77
N THR A 15 9.22 42.32 -1.32
CA THR A 15 9.61 41.06 -2.00
C THR A 15 9.50 39.85 -1.08
N VAL A 16 9.98 39.95 0.16
CA VAL A 16 9.83 38.88 1.16
C VAL A 16 8.35 38.56 1.40
N LYS A 17 7.51 39.59 1.53
CA LYS A 17 6.09 39.43 1.83
C LYS A 17 5.30 38.81 0.68
N GLU A 18 5.64 39.17 -0.56
CA GLU A 18 4.89 38.78 -1.75
C GLU A 18 5.37 37.46 -2.37
N GLN A 19 6.65 37.11 -2.21
CA GLN A 19 7.21 35.93 -2.87
C GLN A 19 7.53 34.80 -1.90
N ILE A 20 8.18 35.12 -0.78
CA ILE A 20 8.71 34.11 0.15
C ILE A 20 7.62 33.63 1.11
N LEU A 21 6.86 34.55 1.72
CA LEU A 21 5.82 34.18 2.68
C LEU A 21 4.72 33.28 2.09
N PRO A 22 4.17 33.53 0.88
CA PRO A 22 3.14 32.66 0.33
C PRO A 22 3.63 31.23 0.14
N TYR A 23 4.86 31.06 -0.36
CA TYR A 23 5.44 29.72 -0.49
C TYR A 23 5.65 29.06 0.88
N MET A 24 6.20 29.79 1.86
CA MET A 24 6.34 29.27 3.21
C MET A 24 4.99 28.79 3.76
N THR A 25 3.88 29.51 3.52
CA THR A 25 2.54 29.09 3.99
C THR A 25 2.04 27.76 3.39
N THR A 26 2.53 27.34 2.22
CA THR A 26 2.15 26.05 1.61
C THR A 26 2.79 24.83 2.27
N LEU A 27 3.95 25.00 2.93
CA LEU A 27 4.67 23.93 3.62
C LEU A 27 3.93 23.50 4.89
N ARG A 28 3.74 22.19 5.10
CA ARG A 28 2.84 21.68 6.16
C ARG A 28 3.55 21.18 7.40
N SER A 29 4.82 20.78 7.27
CA SER A 29 5.60 20.24 8.37
C SER A 29 6.66 21.24 8.84
N ALA A 30 7.01 21.17 10.13
CA ALA A 30 8.08 21.98 10.70
C ALA A 30 9.44 21.70 10.02
N SER A 31 9.71 20.44 9.71
CA SER A 31 10.94 19.99 9.05
C SER A 31 11.07 20.51 7.61
N GLU A 32 9.98 20.57 6.83
CA GLU A 32 10.02 21.16 5.48
C GLU A 32 10.36 22.64 5.52
N VAL A 33 9.73 23.38 6.44
CA VAL A 33 9.97 24.82 6.62
C VAL A 33 11.41 25.08 7.05
N GLU A 34 11.93 24.27 7.97
CA GLU A 34 13.33 24.32 8.41
C GLU A 34 14.30 24.09 7.25
N SER A 35 14.13 22.99 6.50
CA SER A 35 15.00 22.66 5.36
C SER A 35 15.02 23.74 4.26
N TYR A 36 13.86 24.36 4.02
CA TYR A 36 13.75 25.45 3.05
C TYR A 36 14.44 26.73 3.53
N LEU A 37 14.25 27.09 4.80
CA LEU A 37 14.91 28.25 5.39
C LEU A 37 16.42 28.08 5.52
N ASP A 38 16.90 26.86 5.82
CA ASP A 38 18.33 26.54 5.83
C ASP A 38 18.99 26.66 4.46
N THR A 39 18.23 26.44 3.38
CA THR A 39 18.74 26.60 2.00
C THR A 39 18.80 28.07 1.58
N LEU A 40 17.89 28.90 2.09
CA LEU A 40 17.81 30.32 1.73
C LEU A 40 18.66 31.23 2.60
N LEU A 41 18.78 30.91 3.89
CA LEU A 41 19.48 31.75 4.86
C LEU A 41 20.96 31.34 4.92
N PRO A 42 21.88 32.31 5.06
CA PRO A 42 23.27 31.98 5.32
C PRO A 42 23.39 31.23 6.67
N PRO A 43 24.30 30.23 6.78
CA PRO A 43 24.49 29.51 8.03
C PRO A 43 25.03 30.46 9.10
N GLY A 44 24.31 30.58 10.22
CA GLY A 44 24.75 31.42 11.32
C GLY A 44 23.83 31.37 12.55
N PRO A 45 24.31 31.84 13.71
CA PRO A 45 23.48 32.01 14.90
C PRO A 45 22.19 32.84 14.68
N PRO A 46 22.20 33.95 13.91
CA PRO A 46 20.99 34.76 13.76
C PRO A 46 19.93 34.09 12.86
N SER A 47 20.33 33.31 11.85
CA SER A 47 19.40 32.56 11.00
C SER A 47 18.74 31.42 11.78
N GLN A 48 19.50 30.66 12.57
CA GLN A 48 18.96 29.60 13.42
C GLN A 48 18.00 30.15 14.51
N ALA A 49 18.33 31.29 15.12
CA ALA A 49 17.44 31.93 16.08
C ALA A 49 16.12 32.36 15.43
N PHE A 50 16.16 32.86 14.20
CA PHE A 50 14.98 33.19 13.42
C PHE A 50 14.14 31.94 13.10
N ILE A 51 14.77 30.87 12.60
CA ILE A 51 14.09 29.60 12.26
C ILE A 51 13.36 29.06 13.50
N ARG A 52 14.03 28.98 14.65
CA ARG A 52 13.41 28.46 15.90
C ARG A 52 12.22 29.29 16.35
N ASN A 53 12.31 30.62 16.26
CA ASN A 53 11.22 31.52 16.62
C ASN A 53 10.05 31.42 15.62
N TYR A 54 10.34 31.29 14.33
CA TYR A 54 9.32 31.11 13.31
C TYR A 54 8.58 29.78 13.48
N LEU A 55 9.32 28.69 13.74
CA LEU A 55 8.75 27.37 13.96
C LEU A 55 7.92 27.30 15.24
N SER A 56 8.34 27.93 16.35
CA SER A 56 7.55 27.93 17.59
C SER A 56 6.23 28.67 17.44
N LEU A 57 6.19 29.73 16.62
CA LEU A 57 4.98 30.50 16.35
C LEU A 57 4.04 29.79 15.37
N ARG A 58 4.59 29.00 14.44
CA ARG A 58 3.80 28.30 13.43
C ARG A 58 3.36 26.89 13.85
N PHE A 59 4.21 26.20 14.59
CA PHE A 59 4.02 24.83 15.06
C PHE A 59 4.22 24.79 16.58
N PRO A 60 3.25 25.32 17.36
CA PRO A 60 3.36 25.29 18.80
C PRO A 60 3.40 23.82 19.27
N PRO A 61 4.28 23.49 20.24
CA PRO A 61 4.29 22.16 20.81
C PRO A 61 2.92 21.87 21.46
N PRO A 62 2.42 20.63 21.37
CA PRO A 62 1.16 20.29 22.01
C PRO A 62 1.23 20.62 23.51
N PRO A 63 0.17 21.20 24.10
CA PRO A 63 0.17 21.47 25.53
C PRO A 63 0.43 20.17 26.28
N PRO A 64 1.28 20.18 27.33
CA PRO A 64 1.52 18.98 28.11
C PRO A 64 0.19 18.48 28.66
N PRO A 65 -0.04 17.15 28.67
CA PRO A 65 -1.26 16.59 29.24
C PRO A 65 -1.39 17.04 30.70
N PRO A 66 -2.60 17.44 31.16
CA PRO A 66 -2.82 17.78 32.56
C PRO A 66 -2.61 16.51 33.40
N GLY A 67 -1.43 16.39 34.02
CA GLY A 67 -1.12 15.26 34.89
C GLY A 67 0.35 14.83 35.01
N SER A 68 1.30 15.44 34.29
CA SER A 68 2.73 15.13 34.49
C SER A 68 3.42 16.19 35.36
N PRO A 69 4.00 15.84 36.52
CA PRO A 69 4.72 16.79 37.36
C PRO A 69 5.97 17.30 36.64
N ALA A 70 6.22 18.59 36.84
CA ALA A 70 7.29 19.39 36.24
C ALA A 70 8.67 18.71 36.31
N ALA A 71 9.26 18.42 35.16
CA ALA A 71 10.70 18.19 35.06
C ALA A 71 11.40 19.56 35.08
N THR A 72 12.15 19.76 36.15
CA THR A 72 13.01 20.90 36.46
C THR A 72 14.06 21.19 35.38
N PRO A 73 14.49 22.45 35.20
CA PRO A 73 15.62 22.79 34.33
C PRO A 73 16.97 22.42 34.98
N PRO A 74 17.98 21.94 34.24
CA PRO A 74 19.31 21.73 34.80
C PRO A 74 20.10 23.05 34.78
N ALA A 75 20.42 23.56 35.97
CA ALA A 75 21.40 24.60 36.19
C ALA A 75 22.62 24.02 36.92
N VAL A 76 23.76 24.02 36.22
CA VAL A 76 25.16 24.13 36.68
C VAL A 76 25.55 23.65 38.09
N SER A 77 26.51 22.71 38.16
CA SER A 77 27.60 22.74 39.14
C SER A 77 28.84 22.02 38.63
N ARG A 78 29.99 22.67 38.85
CA ARG A 78 31.35 22.34 38.41
C ARG A 78 32.10 21.51 39.46
N SER A 79 33.11 20.78 38.96
CA SER A 79 34.45 20.52 39.54
C SER A 79 34.74 19.25 40.36
N THR A 80 35.88 18.65 39.96
CA THR A 80 36.96 17.96 40.73
C THR A 80 36.87 16.44 41.05
N THR A 81 37.54 15.63 40.18
CA THR A 81 38.58 14.55 40.39
C THR A 81 38.64 13.71 41.69
N PRO A 82 39.40 12.57 41.75
CA PRO A 82 39.79 11.53 40.76
C PRO A 82 39.64 10.07 41.33
N GLN A 83 40.08 9.02 40.59
CA GLN A 83 40.70 7.74 41.08
C GLN A 83 40.15 6.41 40.48
N LEU A 84 41.06 5.65 39.84
CA LEU A 84 41.00 4.23 39.38
C LEU A 84 41.42 3.25 40.53
N PRO A 85 41.46 1.90 40.37
CA PRO A 85 40.61 0.84 39.74
C PRO A 85 40.38 -0.35 40.76
N PRO A 86 40.36 -1.69 40.43
CA PRO A 86 39.57 -2.62 39.55
C PRO A 86 38.65 -3.58 40.42
N PRO A 87 38.11 -4.79 40.05
CA PRO A 87 38.25 -5.69 38.87
C PRO A 87 36.96 -6.28 38.25
N VAL A 88 37.19 -7.02 37.14
CA VAL A 88 36.30 -7.86 36.29
C VAL A 88 35.53 -8.95 37.10
N PRO A 89 34.36 -9.46 36.63
CA PRO A 89 34.33 -10.54 35.62
C PRO A 89 33.20 -10.48 34.56
N GLU A 90 33.48 -11.06 33.39
CA GLU A 90 32.55 -11.55 32.35
C GLU A 90 31.63 -12.69 32.86
N PRO A 91 30.72 -13.33 32.07
CA PRO A 91 30.23 -13.10 30.69
C PRO A 91 28.66 -13.02 30.65
N THR A 92 27.97 -12.68 29.56
CA THR A 92 27.39 -13.66 28.61
C THR A 92 26.62 -12.89 27.53
N ARG A 93 27.07 -13.02 26.27
CA ARG A 93 26.35 -12.60 25.07
C ARG A 93 25.32 -13.66 24.68
N LYS A 94 24.12 -13.24 24.25
CA LYS A 94 23.26 -14.04 23.36
C LYS A 94 22.71 -13.17 22.22
N PRO A 95 22.47 -13.77 21.03
CA PRO A 95 22.55 -13.09 19.74
C PRO A 95 21.19 -12.75 19.12
N SER A 96 21.25 -11.85 18.14
CA SER A 96 20.20 -11.47 17.18
C SER A 96 19.64 -12.64 16.37
N PRO A 97 18.37 -12.62 15.95
CA PRO A 97 17.88 -13.49 14.90
C PRO A 97 17.96 -12.79 13.52
N ALA A 98 18.67 -13.41 12.60
CA ALA A 98 18.63 -13.18 11.15
C ALA A 98 17.76 -14.29 10.48
N PRO A 99 17.39 -14.14 9.19
CA PRO A 99 16.20 -14.77 8.61
C PRO A 99 16.44 -16.23 8.21
N SER A 100 15.48 -17.10 8.53
CA SER A 100 15.46 -18.50 8.12
C SER A 100 14.63 -18.67 6.84
N THR A 101 15.31 -18.98 5.75
CA THR A 101 14.79 -19.69 4.59
C THR A 101 14.34 -21.09 5.00
N SER A 102 13.07 -21.43 4.80
CA SER A 102 12.57 -22.80 4.87
C SER A 102 11.84 -23.17 3.58
N THR A 103 12.48 -24.05 2.82
CA THR A 103 11.89 -24.93 1.82
C THR A 103 10.75 -25.75 2.43
N SER A 104 9.52 -25.55 1.95
CA SER A 104 8.38 -26.44 2.22
C SER A 104 8.10 -27.31 0.99
N ARG A 105 8.27 -28.63 1.19
CA ARG A 105 7.81 -29.67 0.29
C ARG A 105 6.28 -29.72 0.26
N ALA A 106 5.79 -29.99 -0.95
CA ALA A 106 4.47 -30.48 -1.32
C ALA A 106 3.65 -31.13 -0.19
N ARG A 107 2.49 -30.53 0.10
CA ARG A 107 1.30 -31.25 0.54
C ARG A 107 0.12 -30.84 -0.33
N LYS A 108 -0.33 -31.83 -1.08
CA LYS A 108 -1.57 -31.94 -1.83
C LYS A 108 -2.74 -31.81 -0.85
N GLY A 109 -3.49 -30.73 -0.99
CA GLY A 109 -4.78 -30.47 -0.35
C GLY A 109 -5.59 -29.61 -1.30
N GLU A 110 -6.41 -30.27 -2.11
CA GLU A 110 -7.43 -29.64 -2.95
C GLU A 110 -8.55 -29.14 -2.06
N ASP A 111 -8.50 -27.86 -1.69
CA ASP A 111 -9.69 -27.06 -1.48
C ASP A 111 -10.02 -26.36 -2.81
N PRO A 112 -11.31 -26.23 -3.19
CA PRO A 112 -11.69 -25.77 -4.50
C PRO A 112 -11.23 -24.33 -4.66
N ALA A 113 -10.25 -24.16 -5.53
CA ALA A 113 -9.85 -22.89 -6.07
C ALA A 113 -11.11 -22.13 -6.49
N GLN A 114 -11.34 -20.98 -5.86
CA GLN A 114 -11.99 -19.89 -6.58
C GLN A 114 -11.23 -19.80 -7.90
N ALA A 115 -11.88 -20.19 -8.99
CA ALA A 115 -11.33 -20.04 -10.32
C ALA A 115 -10.87 -18.59 -10.40
N VAL A 116 -9.56 -18.40 -10.42
CA VAL A 116 -8.96 -17.09 -10.63
C VAL A 116 -9.31 -16.80 -12.08
N VAL A 117 -10.47 -16.18 -12.29
CA VAL A 117 -10.85 -15.68 -13.60
C VAL A 117 -9.72 -14.71 -13.95
N ASP A 118 -8.98 -14.99 -15.01
CA ASP A 118 -7.94 -14.09 -15.50
C ASP A 118 -8.64 -12.82 -15.99
N LEU A 119 -8.81 -11.88 -15.04
CA LEU A 119 -9.41 -10.59 -15.29
C LEU A 119 -8.45 -9.76 -16.13
N SER A 120 -9.00 -9.03 -17.09
CA SER A 120 -8.25 -7.99 -17.78
C SER A 120 -7.68 -6.98 -16.79
N GLU A 121 -6.55 -6.36 -17.13
CA GLU A 121 -5.98 -5.28 -16.33
C GLU A 121 -7.02 -4.18 -16.07
N ALA A 122 -7.79 -3.80 -17.09
CA ALA A 122 -8.88 -2.82 -16.97
C ALA A 122 -9.97 -3.26 -15.99
N ALA A 123 -10.44 -4.52 -16.06
CA ALA A 123 -11.44 -5.04 -15.14
C ALA A 123 -10.90 -5.16 -13.71
N SER A 124 -9.61 -5.47 -13.54
CA SER A 124 -8.98 -5.52 -12.22
C SER A 124 -9.00 -4.15 -11.55
N VAL A 125 -8.72 -3.08 -12.30
CA VAL A 125 -8.78 -1.70 -11.81
C VAL A 125 -10.20 -1.30 -11.45
N GLU A 126 -11.20 -1.63 -12.29
CA GLU A 126 -12.61 -1.34 -12.01
C GLU A 126 -13.10 -2.09 -10.76
N MET A 127 -12.77 -3.39 -10.63
CA MET A 127 -13.09 -4.21 -9.45
C MET A 127 -12.48 -3.63 -8.17
N LEU A 128 -11.23 -3.18 -8.21
CA LEU A 128 -10.57 -2.56 -7.06
C LEU A 128 -11.26 -1.26 -6.62
N GLN A 129 -11.75 -0.46 -7.56
CA GLN A 129 -12.50 0.76 -7.27
C GLN A 129 -13.85 0.44 -6.62
N VAL A 130 -14.60 -0.52 -7.16
CA VAL A 130 -15.88 -0.98 -6.61
C VAL A 130 -15.68 -1.56 -5.21
N ASP A 131 -14.67 -2.40 -5.00
CA ASP A 131 -14.37 -2.99 -3.69
C ASP A 131 -13.90 -1.94 -2.66
N ARG A 132 -13.21 -0.88 -3.10
CA ARG A 132 -12.88 0.27 -2.23
C ARG A 132 -14.13 1.03 -1.81
N ALA A 133 -15.05 1.28 -2.74
CA ALA A 133 -16.32 1.94 -2.46
C ALA A 133 -17.19 1.11 -1.51
N LEU A 134 -17.32 -0.20 -1.75
CA LEU A 134 -18.04 -1.12 -0.86
C LEU A 134 -17.45 -1.13 0.55
N ARG A 135 -16.13 -1.17 0.69
CA ARG A 135 -15.48 -1.09 2.01
C ARG A 135 -15.81 0.22 2.73
N SER A 136 -15.86 1.35 2.04
CA SER A 136 -16.20 2.64 2.66
C SER A 136 -17.64 2.70 3.20
N LEU A 137 -18.55 1.94 2.59
CA LEU A 137 -19.98 1.87 2.91
C LEU A 137 -20.36 0.68 3.81
N THR A 138 -19.43 -0.21 4.15
CA THR A 138 -19.71 -1.41 4.97
C THR A 138 -18.82 -1.52 6.21
N SER A 139 -17.64 -0.88 6.22
CA SER A 139 -16.70 -0.96 7.33
C SER A 139 -17.22 -0.18 8.54
N LYS A 140 -17.94 -0.87 9.43
CA LYS A 140 -18.23 -0.36 10.77
C LYS A 140 -16.97 -0.56 11.62
N SER A 141 -16.15 0.48 11.74
CA SER A 141 -14.86 0.40 12.43
C SER A 141 -15.04 -0.15 13.85
N LYS A 142 -14.62 -1.41 14.07
CA LYS A 142 -14.41 -1.94 15.40
C LYS A 142 -13.03 -1.45 15.86
N SER A 143 -13.00 -0.79 17.01
CA SER A 143 -11.81 -0.48 17.81
C SER A 143 -10.64 0.25 17.12
N SER A 144 -10.77 1.56 17.05
CA SER A 144 -9.76 2.58 17.39
C SER A 144 -10.29 3.90 16.84
N ALA A 145 -10.15 5.00 17.57
CA ALA A 145 -10.72 6.29 17.21
C ALA A 145 -10.26 6.74 15.81
N VAL A 146 -11.03 6.41 14.76
CA VAL A 146 -10.84 6.96 13.43
C VAL A 146 -11.23 8.42 13.55
N LYS A 147 -10.24 9.27 13.82
CA LYS A 147 -10.42 10.71 13.89
C LYS A 147 -10.86 11.17 12.50
N GLY A 148 -12.07 11.70 12.39
CA GLY A 148 -12.56 12.27 11.13
C GLY A 148 -11.65 13.40 10.64
N CYS A 149 -11.59 13.60 9.32
CA CYS A 149 -10.84 14.71 8.73
C CYS A 149 -11.61 16.02 8.87
N PHE A 150 -10.94 17.05 9.40
CA PHE A 150 -11.45 18.44 9.46
C PHE A 150 -10.92 19.33 8.34
N CYS A 151 -10.42 18.72 7.27
CA CYS A 151 -9.78 19.40 6.16
C CYS A 151 -10.75 20.21 5.27
N GLN A 152 -12.08 20.09 5.44
CA GLN A 152 -13.09 20.76 4.62
C GLN A 152 -12.86 20.58 3.10
N ALA A 153 -12.41 19.39 2.70
CA ALA A 153 -12.02 19.07 1.33
C ALA A 153 -10.91 19.95 0.70
N ARG A 154 -10.14 20.69 1.50
CA ARG A 154 -8.96 21.45 1.02
C ARG A 154 -7.74 20.57 0.77
N LEU A 155 -7.66 19.45 1.50
CA LEU A 155 -6.54 18.50 1.43
C LEU A 155 -6.86 17.23 0.67
N HIS A 156 -8.11 16.79 0.77
CA HIS A 156 -8.61 15.55 0.19
C HIS A 156 -9.82 15.89 -0.68
N PRO A 157 -10.10 15.10 -1.74
CA PRO A 157 -11.25 15.33 -2.58
C PRO A 157 -12.56 15.40 -1.77
N LEU A 158 -13.52 16.16 -2.28
CA LEU A 158 -14.86 16.22 -1.72
C LEU A 158 -15.48 14.82 -1.69
N SER A 159 -16.22 14.51 -0.63
CA SER A 159 -16.95 13.23 -0.56
C SER A 159 -17.98 13.13 -1.69
N SER A 160 -17.94 12.04 -2.44
CA SER A 160 -18.88 11.78 -3.54
C SER A 160 -20.29 11.44 -3.07
N TYR A 161 -20.43 10.96 -1.83
CA TYR A 161 -21.72 10.53 -1.28
C TYR A 161 -22.36 11.60 -0.40
N ILE A 162 -21.54 12.38 0.32
CA ILE A 162 -22.02 13.34 1.34
C ILE A 162 -21.09 14.56 1.35
N PRO A 163 -21.26 15.52 0.43
CA PRO A 163 -20.38 16.68 0.36
C PRO A 163 -20.52 17.62 1.57
N LEU A 164 -21.71 17.65 2.19
CA LEU A 164 -22.04 18.49 3.34
C LEU A 164 -22.72 17.67 4.43
N CYS A 165 -22.39 17.94 5.70
CA CYS A 165 -23.15 17.37 6.82
C CYS A 165 -24.58 17.93 6.84
N PRO A 166 -25.63 17.09 6.92
CA PRO A 166 -27.02 17.56 6.91
C PRO A 166 -27.42 18.35 8.17
N SER A 167 -26.66 18.22 9.27
CA SER A 167 -26.96 18.90 10.53
C SER A 167 -26.21 20.22 10.71
N CYS A 168 -24.92 20.28 10.38
CA CYS A 168 -24.09 21.47 10.61
C CYS A 168 -23.45 22.06 9.35
N ALA A 169 -23.77 21.54 8.16
CA ALA A 169 -23.24 21.98 6.86
C ALA A 169 -21.71 21.94 6.72
N LEU A 170 -20.99 21.21 7.59
CA LEU A 170 -19.55 21.00 7.44
C LEU A 170 -19.25 20.32 6.09
N VAL A 171 -18.32 20.89 5.32
CA VAL A 171 -17.80 20.29 4.09
C VAL A 171 -17.00 19.03 4.42
N LEU A 172 -17.39 17.88 3.86
CA LEU A 172 -16.78 16.59 4.14
C LEU A 172 -15.93 16.10 2.95
N CYS A 173 -14.76 15.55 3.25
CA CYS A 173 -13.91 14.93 2.25
C CYS A 173 -14.10 13.40 2.18
N THR A 174 -13.44 12.74 1.24
CA THR A 174 -13.45 11.28 1.05
C THR A 174 -12.98 10.47 2.25
N LEU A 175 -12.23 11.05 3.20
CA LEU A 175 -11.82 10.36 4.43
C LEU A 175 -12.94 10.31 5.49
N ASN A 176 -13.98 11.12 5.36
CA ASN A 176 -15.14 11.09 6.25
C ASN A 176 -16.12 10.04 5.74
N ALA A 177 -16.11 8.87 6.36
CA ALA A 177 -16.93 7.75 5.94
C ALA A 177 -18.44 8.07 6.13
N PRO A 178 -19.31 7.67 5.18
CA PRO A 178 -20.74 7.99 5.22
C PRO A 178 -21.50 7.40 6.41
N ILE A 179 -20.97 6.31 7.00
CA ILE A 179 -21.53 5.66 8.19
C ILE A 179 -20.98 6.26 9.49
N SER A 180 -19.86 6.99 9.42
CA SER A 180 -19.24 7.60 10.60
C SER A 180 -20.00 8.85 11.04
N PRO A 181 -19.97 9.20 12.34
CA PRO A 181 -20.56 10.45 12.82
C PRO A 181 -19.84 11.66 12.23
N CYS A 182 -20.57 12.77 12.08
CA CYS A 182 -19.95 14.06 11.74
C CYS A 182 -18.85 14.41 12.74
N PRO A 183 -17.64 14.79 12.31
CA PRO A 183 -16.59 15.16 13.24
C PRO A 183 -16.89 16.48 13.99
N SER A 184 -17.75 17.35 13.44
CA SER A 184 -18.11 18.64 14.07
C SER A 184 -19.31 18.54 15.03
N CYS A 185 -20.42 17.93 14.62
CA CYS A 185 -21.66 17.90 15.41
C CYS A 185 -22.03 16.50 15.93
N LEU A 186 -21.20 15.49 15.65
CA LEU A 186 -21.45 14.09 16.01
C LEU A 186 -22.75 13.49 15.43
N HIS A 187 -23.43 14.20 14.53
CA HIS A 187 -24.62 13.71 13.85
C HIS A 187 -24.31 12.41 13.10
N ALA A 188 -25.06 11.36 13.40
CA ALA A 188 -24.99 10.06 12.77
C ALA A 188 -26.40 9.51 12.52
N PRO A 189 -26.62 8.79 11.40
CA PRO A 189 -25.69 8.59 10.29
C PRO A 189 -25.65 9.82 9.37
N LEU A 190 -24.50 10.09 8.72
CA LEU A 190 -24.39 11.18 7.76
C LEU A 190 -25.23 10.92 6.49
N LEU A 191 -25.44 9.65 6.14
CA LEU A 191 -26.30 9.22 5.04
C LEU A 191 -27.45 8.35 5.57
N PRO A 192 -28.69 8.51 5.08
CA PRO A 192 -29.81 7.65 5.46
C PRO A 192 -29.54 6.18 5.15
N SER A 193 -30.04 5.27 6.00
CA SER A 193 -29.86 3.83 5.85
C SER A 193 -30.36 3.30 4.50
N SER A 194 -31.45 3.83 3.97
CA SER A 194 -32.00 3.46 2.65
C SER A 194 -31.08 3.84 1.49
N SER A 195 -30.48 5.03 1.55
CA SER A 195 -29.50 5.47 0.56
C SER A 195 -28.25 4.59 0.63
N ILE A 196 -27.76 4.26 1.83
CA ILE A 196 -26.61 3.35 2.02
C ILE A 196 -26.90 1.98 1.39
N THR A 197 -28.05 1.36 1.68
CA THR A 197 -28.39 0.05 1.12
C THR A 197 -28.55 0.10 -0.40
N SER A 198 -29.14 1.17 -0.95
CA SER A 198 -29.26 1.34 -2.40
C SER A 198 -27.90 1.46 -3.10
N HIS A 199 -26.95 2.19 -2.51
CA HIS A 199 -25.60 2.30 -3.04
C HIS A 199 -24.82 1.00 -2.96
N ILE A 200 -24.96 0.26 -1.84
CA ILE A 200 -24.34 -1.05 -1.70
C ILE A 200 -24.88 -2.01 -2.76
N ALA A 201 -26.20 -2.06 -2.96
CA ALA A 201 -26.83 -2.91 -3.97
C ALA A 201 -26.37 -2.55 -5.40
N SER A 202 -26.28 -1.26 -5.72
CA SER A 202 -25.75 -0.78 -7.00
C SER A 202 -24.29 -1.21 -7.22
N LEU A 203 -23.42 -1.02 -6.24
CA LEU A 203 -22.01 -1.44 -6.32
C LEU A 203 -21.86 -2.97 -6.42
N GLN A 204 -22.71 -3.73 -5.72
CA GLN A 204 -22.74 -5.20 -5.84
C GLN A 204 -23.18 -5.64 -7.24
N SER A 205 -24.19 -4.98 -7.82
CA SER A 205 -24.61 -5.22 -9.21
C SER A 205 -23.51 -4.86 -10.21
N GLN A 206 -22.78 -3.76 -10.00
CA GLN A 206 -21.64 -3.39 -10.84
C GLN A 206 -20.53 -4.46 -10.75
N ARG A 207 -20.22 -4.93 -9.54
CA ARG A 207 -19.24 -6.00 -9.31
C ARG A 207 -19.61 -7.28 -10.09
N SER A 208 -20.87 -7.71 -10.01
CA SER A 208 -21.31 -8.90 -10.75
C SER A 208 -21.29 -8.70 -12.27
N ALA A 209 -21.61 -7.49 -12.75
CA ALA A 209 -21.58 -7.18 -14.18
C ALA A 209 -20.15 -7.20 -14.74
N ILE A 210 -19.16 -6.74 -13.98
CA ILE A 210 -17.74 -6.84 -14.38
C ILE A 210 -17.31 -8.30 -14.48
N ILE A 211 -17.65 -9.10 -13.47
CA ILE A 211 -17.34 -10.54 -13.46
C ILE A 211 -17.98 -11.23 -14.67
N GLU A 212 -19.26 -10.99 -14.94
CA GLU A 212 -19.98 -11.60 -16.06
C GLU A 212 -19.39 -11.20 -17.43
N ARG A 213 -18.96 -9.95 -17.58
CA ARG A 213 -18.31 -9.49 -18.82
C ARG A 213 -16.99 -10.22 -19.06
N GLU A 214 -16.18 -10.37 -18.02
CA GLU A 214 -14.88 -11.04 -18.10
C GLU A 214 -15.05 -12.56 -18.31
N THR A 215 -15.99 -13.21 -17.61
CA THR A 215 -16.26 -14.64 -17.83
C THR A 215 -16.70 -14.91 -19.26
N ARG A 216 -17.62 -14.11 -19.82
CA ARG A 216 -18.04 -14.23 -21.23
C ARG A 216 -16.91 -13.99 -22.22
N ARG A 217 -15.92 -13.14 -21.87
CA ARG A 217 -14.75 -12.94 -22.72
C ARG A 217 -13.87 -14.19 -22.74
N VAL A 218 -13.54 -14.71 -21.56
CA VAL A 218 -12.71 -15.91 -21.40
C VAL A 218 -13.38 -17.14 -22.04
N GLU A 219 -14.71 -17.28 -21.92
CA GLU A 219 -15.46 -18.37 -22.57
C GLU A 219 -15.31 -18.35 -24.09
N ARG A 220 -15.44 -17.17 -24.73
CA ARG A 220 -15.28 -17.05 -26.18
C ARG A 220 -13.87 -17.41 -26.65
N GLU A 221 -12.85 -16.92 -25.94
CA GLU A 221 -11.46 -17.24 -26.23
C GLU A 221 -11.18 -18.74 -26.07
N ARG A 222 -11.71 -19.35 -25.01
CA ARG A 222 -11.58 -20.80 -24.78
C ARG A 222 -12.27 -21.63 -25.87
N GLU A 223 -13.44 -21.21 -26.34
CA GLU A 223 -14.12 -21.87 -27.46
C GLU A 223 -13.32 -21.75 -28.76
N GLU A 224 -12.72 -20.60 -29.04
CA GLU A 224 -11.87 -20.37 -30.21
C GLU A 224 -10.61 -21.25 -30.14
N GLU A 225 -9.92 -21.25 -28.99
CA GLU A 225 -8.75 -22.09 -28.77
C GLU A 225 -9.11 -23.58 -28.88
N GLU A 226 -10.26 -24.02 -28.37
CA GLU A 226 -10.70 -25.40 -28.51
C GLU A 226 -10.97 -25.76 -29.98
N ARG A 227 -11.56 -24.84 -30.77
CA ARG A 227 -11.76 -25.04 -32.21
C ARG A 227 -10.42 -25.17 -32.94
N GLU A 228 -9.45 -24.32 -32.61
CA GLU A 228 -8.10 -24.40 -33.18
C GLU A 228 -7.39 -25.69 -32.78
N ARG A 229 -7.46 -26.07 -31.50
CA ARG A 229 -6.91 -27.33 -30.99
C ARG A 229 -7.54 -28.54 -31.68
N ARG A 230 -8.85 -28.52 -31.93
CA ARG A 230 -9.55 -29.57 -32.69
C ARG A 230 -9.14 -29.59 -34.17
N ALA A 231 -8.88 -28.44 -34.78
CA ALA A 231 -8.42 -28.35 -36.18
C ALA A 231 -6.98 -28.85 -36.37
N ILE A 232 -6.08 -28.60 -35.40
CA ILE A 232 -4.68 -29.06 -35.43
C ILE A 232 -4.57 -30.56 -35.09
N ARG A 233 -5.55 -31.11 -34.35
CA ARG A 233 -5.57 -32.53 -34.01
C ARG A 233 -5.84 -33.36 -35.27
N PHE A 234 -4.84 -34.15 -35.71
CA PHE A 234 -5.00 -35.08 -36.83
C PHE A 234 -6.23 -35.98 -36.61
N PRO A 235 -7.21 -36.00 -37.55
CA PRO A 235 -8.35 -36.88 -37.49
C PRO A 235 -7.85 -38.35 -37.52
N GLY A 236 -7.78 -39.00 -36.36
CA GLY A 236 -7.50 -40.44 -36.26
C GLY A 236 -6.27 -40.91 -35.46
N LEU A 237 -5.42 -40.04 -34.90
CA LEU A 237 -4.26 -40.47 -34.09
C LEU A 237 -4.45 -40.38 -32.57
N GLY A 238 -5.58 -39.82 -32.09
CA GLY A 238 -5.81 -39.55 -30.67
C GLY A 238 -6.91 -40.36 -29.99
N ASP A 239 -7.64 -41.21 -30.72
CA ASP A 239 -8.68 -42.07 -30.15
C ASP A 239 -8.11 -43.47 -29.87
N PRO A 240 -7.81 -43.85 -28.61
CA PRO A 240 -7.45 -45.23 -28.28
C PRO A 240 -8.60 -46.21 -28.54
N SER A 241 -9.81 -45.69 -28.80
CA SER A 241 -11.02 -46.46 -29.09
C SER A 241 -11.21 -46.80 -30.58
N ALA A 242 -10.47 -46.16 -31.49
CA ALA A 242 -10.43 -46.55 -32.90
C ALA A 242 -9.45 -47.72 -33.13
N ARG A 243 -9.46 -48.73 -32.26
CA ARG A 243 -8.85 -50.02 -32.57
C ARG A 243 -9.82 -50.77 -33.48
N LEU A 244 -9.53 -50.72 -34.78
CA LEU A 244 -10.10 -51.66 -35.74
C LEU A 244 -9.97 -53.10 -35.17
N PRO A 245 -11.06 -53.89 -35.12
CA PRO A 245 -10.98 -55.26 -34.66
C PRO A 245 -10.29 -56.08 -35.75
N GLY A 246 -8.98 -56.30 -35.59
CA GLY A 246 -8.26 -57.29 -36.37
C GLY A 246 -6.92 -56.81 -36.91
N GLN A 247 -5.89 -56.78 -36.07
CA GLN A 247 -4.55 -57.15 -36.52
C GLN A 247 -3.62 -57.46 -35.34
N GLY A 248 -3.37 -58.75 -35.19
CA GLY A 248 -2.03 -59.32 -35.04
C GLY A 248 -1.17 -58.84 -33.88
N ALA A 249 -1.02 -59.71 -32.89
CA ALA A 249 0.11 -59.74 -31.99
C ALA A 249 1.43 -59.63 -32.78
N GLY A 250 2.12 -58.50 -32.63
CA GLY A 250 3.43 -58.26 -33.22
C GLY A 250 4.00 -56.97 -32.64
N GLY A 251 4.88 -57.11 -31.65
CA GLY A 251 5.42 -56.01 -30.86
C GLY A 251 5.99 -54.88 -31.72
N ARG A 252 5.33 -53.73 -31.69
CA ARG A 252 5.88 -52.49 -32.24
C ARG A 252 6.87 -51.91 -31.22
N ARG A 253 8.16 -52.26 -31.39
CA ARG A 253 9.26 -51.47 -30.82
C ARG A 253 9.25 -50.12 -31.54
N GLY A 254 8.95 -49.06 -30.80
CA GLY A 254 8.95 -47.70 -31.32
C GLY A 254 10.38 -47.22 -31.57
N TYR A 255 10.52 -46.24 -32.45
CA TYR A 255 11.80 -45.59 -32.79
C TYR A 255 12.56 -45.04 -31.56
N ALA A 256 11.85 -44.79 -30.44
CA ALA A 256 12.44 -44.43 -29.15
C ALA A 256 13.41 -45.50 -28.58
N ASP A 257 13.22 -46.78 -28.92
CA ASP A 257 14.10 -47.87 -28.48
C ASP A 257 15.33 -48.07 -29.38
N LEU A 258 15.33 -47.54 -30.61
CA LEU A 258 16.47 -47.66 -31.53
C LEU A 258 17.54 -46.59 -31.29
N VAL A 259 17.22 -45.50 -30.60
CA VAL A 259 18.17 -44.41 -30.31
C VAL A 259 18.54 -44.43 -28.83
N GLY A 260 19.14 -45.54 -28.37
CA GLY A 260 20.05 -45.62 -27.22
C GLY A 260 19.72 -44.74 -26.01
N GLY A 261 18.49 -44.82 -25.48
CA GLY A 261 18.08 -44.17 -24.24
C GLY A 261 18.59 -44.94 -23.03
N GLY A 262 19.91 -44.91 -22.78
CA GLY A 262 20.47 -45.38 -21.51
C GLY A 262 19.81 -44.65 -20.34
N ALA A 263 19.54 -45.38 -19.26
CA ALA A 263 18.79 -45.00 -18.06
C ALA A 263 19.41 -43.87 -17.20
N GLY A 264 20.20 -42.98 -17.80
CA GLY A 264 20.66 -41.74 -17.17
C GLY A 264 19.66 -40.63 -17.45
N GLY A 265 19.19 -39.99 -16.38
CA GLY A 265 18.33 -38.81 -16.47
C GLY A 265 18.97 -37.70 -17.31
N ILE A 266 18.15 -36.78 -17.83
CA ILE A 266 18.59 -35.66 -18.67
C ILE A 266 19.77 -34.90 -18.04
N GLU A 267 19.77 -34.77 -16.71
CA GLU A 267 20.81 -34.13 -15.91
C GLU A 267 22.20 -34.80 -16.05
N GLU A 268 22.26 -36.13 -16.03
CA GLU A 268 23.51 -36.89 -16.17
C GLU A 268 24.11 -36.78 -17.58
N ARG A 269 23.25 -36.53 -18.57
CA ARG A 269 23.65 -36.32 -19.97
C ARG A 269 24.24 -34.92 -20.18
N ILE A 270 23.74 -33.92 -19.45
CA ILE A 270 24.26 -32.55 -19.48
C ILE A 270 25.65 -32.50 -18.83
N GLU A 271 25.84 -33.11 -17.66
CA GLU A 271 27.15 -33.11 -16.98
C GLU A 271 28.26 -33.80 -17.78
N ARG A 272 27.91 -34.83 -18.57
CA ARG A 272 28.89 -35.53 -19.42
C ARG A 272 29.38 -34.67 -20.59
N GLY A 273 28.52 -33.80 -21.13
CA GLY A 273 28.86 -32.93 -22.26
C GLY A 273 29.80 -31.78 -21.90
N TYR A 274 29.96 -31.44 -20.62
CA TYR A 274 30.84 -30.36 -20.15
C TYR A 274 32.21 -30.84 -19.66
N ARG A 275 32.53 -32.13 -19.83
CA ARG A 275 33.78 -32.75 -19.33
C ARG A 275 34.78 -33.10 -20.45
N GLU A 276 34.44 -32.79 -21.69
CA GLU A 276 35.35 -32.79 -22.86
C GLU A 276 35.72 -31.34 -23.22
#